data_AF-A0A166GHG7-F1
#
_entry.id   AF-A0A166GHG7-F1
#
_cell.length_a   1.000
_cell.length_b   1.000
_cell.length_c   1.000
_cell.angle_alpha   90.00
_cell.angle_beta   90.00
_cell.angle_gamma   90.00
#
_symmetry.space_group_name_H-M   'P 1'
#
loop_
_entity.id
_entity.type
_entity.pdbx_description
1 polymer ?
#
loop_
_entity_poly.entity_id
_entity_poly.type
_entity_poly.pdbx_seq_one_letter_code
_entity_poly.pdbx_strand_id
1 'polypeptide(L)'
;IDFSLFEEARQTIIVLLQEWQQRVDQVEIAVRETQQFASAIQLNNQLRQDIQAYYQQNRIIQTTLPAANRRLQQRFLAVLMTLVNQLRSVPSHADVYNDLIAFKDRVIEAIAYIQTGNRG
;
A
#
# COMPACT_ATOMS: atom_id res chain seq x y z
N ILE A 1 7.72 -5.44 9.30
CA ILE A 1 6.66 -6.34 9.79
C ILE A 1 7.34 -7.62 10.20
N ASP A 2 7.08 -8.11 11.40
CA ASP A 2 7.57 -9.43 11.78
C ASP A 2 6.68 -10.50 11.12
N PHE A 3 7.30 -11.40 10.35
CA PHE A 3 6.63 -12.49 9.66
C PHE A 3 6.74 -13.82 10.41
N SER A 4 7.25 -13.85 11.64
CA SER A 4 7.34 -15.05 12.48
C SER A 4 5.96 -15.64 12.80
N LEU A 5 4.97 -14.77 13.06
CA LEU A 5 3.58 -15.12 13.37
C LEU A 5 2.67 -14.76 12.20
N PHE A 6 2.13 -15.77 11.52
CA PHE A 6 1.41 -15.58 10.25
C PHE A 6 0.19 -14.66 10.38
N GLU A 7 -0.68 -14.93 11.36
CA GLU A 7 -1.93 -14.18 11.53
C GLU A 7 -1.69 -12.74 11.97
N GLU A 8 -0.71 -12.51 12.85
CA GLU A 8 -0.33 -11.17 13.28
C GLU A 8 0.25 -10.37 12.11
N ALA A 9 1.20 -10.95 11.36
CA ALA A 9 1.77 -10.31 10.18
C ALA A 9 0.68 -9.97 9.14
N ARG A 10 -0.25 -10.90 8.89
CA ARG A 10 -1.37 -10.72 7.97
C ARG A 10 -2.26 -9.57 8.42
N GLN A 11 -2.61 -9.52 9.70
CA GLN A 11 -3.44 -8.46 10.25
C GLN A 11 -2.73 -7.10 10.21
N THR A 12 -1.44 -7.04 10.54
CA THR A 12 -0.63 -5.81 10.44
C THR A 12 -0.62 -5.26 9.01
N ILE A 13 -0.46 -6.13 8.00
CA ILE A 13 -0.52 -5.72 6.59
C ILE A 13 -1.90 -5.13 6.26
N ILE A 14 -2.98 -5.79 6.66
CA ILE A 14 -4.35 -5.33 6.38
C ILE A 14 -4.60 -3.97 7.02
N VAL A 15 -4.23 -3.78 8.29
CA VAL A 15 -4.40 -2.50 9.01
C VAL A 15 -3.61 -1.39 8.31
N LEU A 16 -2.35 -1.64 7.94
CA LEU A 16 -1.53 -0.68 7.20
C LEU A 16 -2.20 -0.25 5.88
N LEU A 17 -2.71 -1.21 5.12
CA LEU A 17 -3.41 -0.93 3.86
C LEU A 17 -4.68 -0.11 4.08
N GLN A 18 -5.48 -0.45 5.11
CA GLN A 18 -6.67 0.29 5.47
C GLN A 18 -6.36 1.73 5.91
N GLU A 19 -5.27 1.95 6.65
CA GLU A 19 -4.81 3.29 7.01
C GLU A 19 -4.45 4.12 5.77
N TRP A 20 -3.76 3.54 4.79
CA TRP A 20 -3.47 4.23 3.54
C TRP A 20 -4.74 4.58 2.75
N GLN A 21 -5.70 3.66 2.68
CA GLN A 21 -7.01 3.92 2.07
C GLN A 21 -7.71 5.11 2.75
N GLN A 22 -7.78 5.11 4.09
CA GLN A 22 -8.42 6.19 4.84
C GLN A 22 -7.77 7.56 4.62
N ARG A 23 -6.43 7.61 4.55
CA ARG A 23 -5.70 8.86 4.25
C ARG A 23 -6.06 9.38 2.85
N VAL A 24 -6.20 8.49 1.87
CA VAL A 24 -6.63 8.87 0.52
C VAL A 24 -8.07 9.39 0.53
N ASP A 25 -8.99 8.73 1.22
CA ASP A 25 -10.39 9.19 1.31
C ASP A 25 -10.50 10.62 1.89
N GLN A 26 -9.73 10.94 2.94
CA GLN A 26 -9.70 12.27 3.54
C GLN A 26 -9.23 13.35 2.55
N VAL A 27 -8.18 13.06 1.78
CA VAL A 27 -7.65 13.98 0.77
C VAL A 27 -8.56 14.09 -0.43
N GLU A 28 -9.22 13.00 -0.84
CA GLU A 28 -10.18 13.01 -1.94
C GLU A 28 -11.33 13.98 -1.67
N ILE A 29 -11.88 13.96 -0.44
CA ILE A 29 -12.91 14.91 0.00
C ILE A 29 -12.39 16.34 -0.12
N ALA A 30 -11.19 16.63 0.39
CA ALA A 30 -10.59 17.96 0.32
C ALA A 30 -10.38 18.44 -1.12
N VAL A 31 -9.93 17.57 -2.03
CA VAL A 31 -9.75 17.92 -3.45
C VAL A 31 -11.09 18.16 -4.14
N ARG A 32 -12.08 17.29 -3.92
CA ARG A 32 -13.43 17.43 -4.52
C ARG A 32 -14.14 18.68 -4.05
N GLU A 33 -14.07 19.01 -2.76
CA GLU A 33 -14.82 20.11 -2.17
C GLU A 33 -14.12 21.46 -2.28
N THR A 34 -12.78 21.48 -2.23
CA THR A 34 -12.01 22.72 -2.07
C THR A 34 -10.84 22.87 -3.04
N GLN A 35 -10.67 21.94 -4.00
CA GLN A 35 -9.59 21.94 -4.99
C GLN A 35 -8.17 22.00 -4.36
N GLN A 36 -8.01 21.46 -3.16
CA GLN A 36 -6.73 21.44 -2.45
C GLN A 36 -5.77 20.38 -3.01
N PHE A 37 -5.29 20.57 -4.25
CA PHE A 37 -4.36 19.62 -4.89
C PHE A 37 -2.99 19.52 -4.19
N ALA A 38 -2.60 20.53 -3.41
CA ALA A 38 -1.36 20.50 -2.64
C ALA A 38 -1.33 19.36 -1.61
N SER A 39 -2.45 19.10 -0.91
CA SER A 39 -2.54 18.00 0.05
C SER A 39 -2.50 16.63 -0.64
N ALA A 40 -3.05 16.53 -1.86
CA ALA A 40 -2.93 15.34 -2.70
C ALA A 40 -1.50 15.05 -3.15
N ILE A 41 -0.76 16.08 -3.57
CA ILE A 41 0.67 15.94 -3.90
C ILE A 41 1.47 15.50 -2.68
N GLN A 42 1.23 16.13 -1.52
CA GLN A 42 1.89 15.77 -0.28
C GLN A 42 1.61 14.30 0.09
N LEU A 43 0.35 13.86 0.06
CA LEU A 43 -0.02 12.49 0.37
C LEU A 43 0.59 11.49 -0.62
N ASN A 44 0.59 11.78 -1.92
CA ASN A 44 1.23 10.92 -2.92
C ASN A 44 2.72 10.69 -2.59
N ASN A 45 3.45 11.76 -2.29
CA ASN A 45 4.85 11.67 -1.90
C ASN A 45 5.06 10.90 -0.59
N GLN A 46 4.20 11.13 0.41
CA GLN A 46 4.23 10.41 1.68
C GLN A 46 4.01 8.91 1.48
N LEU A 47 2.98 8.52 0.72
CA LEU A 47 2.68 7.11 0.43
C LEU A 47 3.83 6.44 -0.32
N ARG A 48 4.44 7.11 -1.30
CA ARG A 48 5.65 6.59 -1.99
C ARG A 48 6.77 6.31 -1.00
N GLN A 49 7.06 7.25 -0.11
CA GLN A 49 8.13 7.11 0.89
C GLN A 49 7.82 5.97 1.86
N ASP A 50 6.59 5.90 2.37
CA ASP A 50 6.15 4.83 3.28
C ASP A 50 6.29 3.46 2.61
N ILE A 51 5.80 3.31 1.37
CA ILE A 51 5.90 2.06 0.60
C ILE A 51 7.35 1.66 0.39
N GLN A 52 8.22 2.60 0.02
CA GLN A 52 9.65 2.33 -0.15
C GLN A 52 10.29 1.89 1.17
N ALA A 53 9.97 2.54 2.29
CA ALA A 53 10.48 2.17 3.60
C ALA A 53 10.06 0.75 3.98
N TYR A 54 8.77 0.40 3.84
CA TYR A 54 8.28 -0.95 4.07
C TYR A 54 8.94 -1.96 3.13
N TYR A 55 9.13 -1.63 1.85
CA TYR A 55 9.80 -2.53 0.92
C TYR A 55 11.24 -2.80 1.38
N GLN A 56 12.03 -1.76 1.68
CA GLN A 56 13.42 -1.91 2.10
C GLN A 56 13.56 -2.70 3.40
N GLN A 57 12.66 -2.47 4.38
CA GLN A 57 12.68 -3.18 5.66
C GLN A 57 12.32 -4.67 5.52
N ASN A 58 11.51 -5.05 4.52
CA ASN A 58 10.97 -6.40 4.41
C ASN A 58 11.48 -7.17 3.18
N ARG A 59 12.39 -6.60 2.36
CA ARG A 59 12.90 -7.21 1.11
C ARG A 59 13.69 -8.51 1.33
N ILE A 60 14.30 -8.68 2.50
CA ILE A 60 15.06 -9.89 2.83
C ILE A 60 14.07 -10.96 3.30
N ILE A 61 13.82 -11.95 2.43
CA ILE A 61 13.00 -13.11 2.78
C ILE A 61 13.80 -14.01 3.70
N GLN A 62 13.33 -14.20 4.93
CA GLN A 62 13.98 -15.09 5.89
C GLN A 62 13.69 -16.54 5.51
N THR A 63 14.74 -17.28 5.16
CA THR A 63 14.62 -18.68 4.71
C THR A 63 14.20 -19.63 5.83
N THR A 64 14.45 -19.25 7.08
CA THR A 64 14.09 -20.00 8.30
C THR A 64 12.60 -19.95 8.63
N LEU A 65 11.83 -19.02 8.06
CA LEU A 65 10.39 -18.93 8.29
C LEU A 65 9.64 -20.11 7.64
N PRO A 66 8.48 -20.51 8.18
CA PRO A 66 7.59 -21.48 7.53
C PRO A 66 7.20 -21.04 6.10
N ALA A 67 6.91 -22.00 5.22
CA ALA A 67 6.60 -21.73 3.82
C ALA A 67 5.41 -20.76 3.63
N ALA A 68 4.37 -20.87 4.47
CA ALA A 68 3.21 -19.98 4.43
C ALA A 68 3.59 -18.52 4.75
N ASN A 69 4.44 -18.31 5.75
CA ASN A 69 4.90 -16.98 6.17
C ASN A 69 5.79 -16.34 5.11
N ARG A 70 6.68 -17.12 4.47
CA ARG A 70 7.48 -16.63 3.34
C ARG A 70 6.60 -16.22 2.15
N ARG A 71 5.57 -17.01 1.84
CA ARG A 71 4.58 -16.66 0.80
C ARG A 71 3.86 -15.36 1.15
N LEU A 72 3.44 -15.17 2.40
CA LEU A 72 2.83 -13.92 2.86
C LEU A 72 3.77 -12.72 2.69
N GLN A 73 5.04 -12.86 3.07
CA GLN A 73 6.05 -11.82 2.87
C GLN A 73 6.25 -11.47 1.40
N GLN A 74 6.32 -12.48 0.52
CA GLN A 74 6.42 -12.28 -0.93
C GLN A 74 5.19 -11.57 -1.50
N ARG A 75 3.98 -11.94 -1.05
CA ARG A 75 2.74 -11.27 -1.44
C ARG A 75 2.72 -9.83 -1.01
N PHE A 76 3.15 -9.54 0.22
CA PHE A 76 3.26 -8.18 0.72
C PHE A 76 4.21 -7.34 -0.15
N LEU A 77 5.39 -7.87 -0.49
CA LEU A 77 6.33 -7.17 -1.38
C LEU A 77 5.74 -6.93 -2.78
N ALA A 78 5.00 -7.90 -3.32
CA ALA A 78 4.30 -7.73 -4.61
C ALA A 78 3.23 -6.62 -4.54
N VAL A 79 2.45 -6.60 -3.45
CA VAL A 79 1.48 -5.52 -3.19
C VAL A 79 2.16 -4.15 -3.15
N LEU A 80 3.26 -4.01 -2.41
CA LEU A 80 4.00 -2.75 -2.33
C LEU A 80 4.46 -2.26 -3.71
N MET A 81 4.97 -3.16 -4.56
CA MET A 81 5.38 -2.81 -5.93
C MET A 81 4.18 -2.41 -6.80
N THR A 82 3.06 -3.12 -6.72
CA THR A 82 1.85 -2.76 -7.46
C THR A 82 1.32 -1.38 -7.06
N LEU A 83 1.33 -1.09 -5.76
CA LEU A 83 0.84 0.17 -5.20
C LEU A 83 1.74 1.36 -5.57
N VAL A 84 3.07 1.23 -5.45
CA VAL A 84 3.98 2.33 -5.80
C VAL A 84 3.89 2.71 -7.28
N ASN A 85 3.56 1.76 -8.16
CA ASN A 85 3.40 2.00 -9.58
C ASN A 85 2.16 2.84 -9.93
N GLN A 86 1.21 2.99 -9.01
CA GLN A 86 0.08 3.92 -9.19
C GLN A 86 0.47 5.36 -8.85
N LEU A 87 1.61 5.57 -8.19
CA LEU A 87 2.03 6.87 -7.67
C LEU A 87 3.23 7.40 -8.46
N ARG A 88 3.00 8.46 -9.23
CA ARG A 88 4.07 9.15 -9.97
C ARG A 88 5.11 9.76 -9.04
N SER A 89 6.36 9.81 -9.48
CA SER A 89 7.46 10.44 -8.74
C SER A 89 7.38 11.96 -8.70
N VAL A 90 6.76 12.57 -9.72
CA VAL A 90 6.54 14.01 -9.82
C VAL A 90 5.08 14.22 -10.24
N PRO A 91 4.14 14.20 -9.29
CA PRO A 91 2.73 14.34 -9.60
C PRO A 91 2.37 15.81 -9.96
N SER A 92 1.60 15.99 -11.02
CA SER A 92 0.99 17.29 -11.37
C SER A 92 -0.38 17.44 -10.70
N HIS A 93 -0.92 18.66 -10.60
CA HIS A 93 -2.29 18.86 -10.09
C HIS A 93 -3.35 18.06 -10.85
N ALA A 94 -3.21 17.95 -12.17
CA ALA A 94 -4.20 17.26 -13.02
C ALA A 94 -4.18 15.73 -12.84
N ASP A 95 -3.00 15.16 -12.54
CA ASP A 95 -2.82 13.71 -12.48
C ASP A 95 -2.95 13.15 -11.07
N VAL A 96 -2.55 13.90 -10.04
CA VAL A 96 -2.42 13.39 -8.67
C VAL A 96 -3.72 12.83 -8.11
N TYR A 97 -4.84 13.45 -8.46
CA TYR A 97 -6.15 13.00 -8.01
C TYR A 97 -6.51 11.62 -8.59
N ASN A 98 -6.28 11.45 -9.89
CA ASN A 98 -6.54 10.17 -10.57
C ASN A 98 -5.59 9.07 -10.08
N ASP A 99 -4.31 9.41 -9.86
CA ASP A 99 -3.31 8.50 -9.29
C ASP A 99 -3.74 8.00 -7.89
N LEU A 100 -4.24 8.89 -7.03
CA LEU A 100 -4.72 8.53 -5.69
C LEU A 100 -5.99 7.68 -5.72
N ILE A 101 -6.92 7.94 -6.63
CA ILE A 101 -8.11 7.08 -6.82
C ILE A 101 -7.67 5.68 -7.27
N ALA A 102 -6.83 5.59 -8.30
CA ALA A 102 -6.32 4.31 -8.78
C ALA A 102 -5.55 3.55 -7.69
N PHE A 103 -4.74 4.27 -6.91
CA PHE A 103 -4.06 3.71 -5.74
C PHE A 103 -5.06 3.11 -4.74
N LYS A 104 -6.13 3.83 -4.40
CA LYS A 104 -7.15 3.36 -3.48
C LYS A 104 -7.84 2.09 -3.97
N ASP A 105 -8.21 2.03 -5.24
CA ASP A 105 -8.83 0.84 -5.82
C ASP A 105 -7.88 -0.38 -5.74
N ARG A 106 -6.59 -0.16 -6.00
CA ARG A 106 -5.56 -1.21 -5.84
C ARG A 106 -5.33 -1.63 -4.40
N VAL A 107 -5.54 -0.75 -3.42
CA VAL A 107 -5.48 -1.12 -2.00
C VAL A 107 -6.58 -2.12 -1.65
N ILE A 108 -7.80 -1.92 -2.15
CA ILE A 108 -8.93 -2.83 -1.92
C ILE A 108 -8.61 -4.23 -2.51
N GLU A 109 -8.11 -4.27 -3.74
CA GLU A 109 -7.66 -5.52 -4.37
C GLU A 109 -6.53 -6.20 -3.59
N ALA A 110 -5.57 -5.41 -3.09
CA ALA A 110 -4.44 -5.91 -2.32
C ALA A 110 -4.87 -6.52 -0.97
N ILE A 111 -5.83 -5.91 -0.27
CA ILE A 111 -6.39 -6.45 0.96
C ILE A 111 -7.03 -7.83 0.68
N ALA A 112 -7.84 -7.94 -0.37
CA ALA A 112 -8.44 -9.21 -0.76
C ALA A 112 -7.38 -10.26 -1.12
N TYR A 113 -6.31 -9.86 -1.82
CA TYR A 113 -5.20 -10.75 -2.17
C TYR A 113 -4.44 -11.29 -0.95
N ILE A 114 -4.20 -10.45 0.07
CA ILE A 114 -3.57 -10.85 1.32
C ILE A 114 -4.48 -11.76 2.16
N GLN A 115 -5.79 -11.48 2.19
CA GLN A 115 -6.78 -12.25 2.95
C GLN A 115 -7.05 -13.64 2.38
N THR A 116 -7.31 -13.72 1.07
CA THR A 116 -7.67 -14.97 0.39
C THR A 116 -6.48 -15.89 0.20
N GLY A 117 -5.28 -15.32 0.27
CA GLY A 117 -4.03 -16.04 0.19
C GLY A 117 -3.95 -16.94 -1.03
N ASN A 118 -4.48 -16.50 -2.18
CA ASN A 118 -5.08 -17.38 -3.18
C ASN A 118 -4.28 -18.67 -3.42
N ARG A 119 -4.98 -19.76 -3.18
CA ARG A 119 -4.61 -21.16 -3.37
C ARG A 119 -4.30 -21.36 -4.86
N GLY A 120 -3.06 -21.07 -5.23
CA GLY A 120 -2.43 -21.58 -6.45
C GLY A 120 -1.48 -22.71 -6.07
#